data_AF-A0A9P7CC08-F1
#
_entry.id   AF-A0A9P7CC08-F1
#
_cell.length_a   1.000
_cell.length_b   1.000
_cell.length_c   1.000
_cell.angle_alpha   90.00
_cell.angle_beta   90.00
_cell.angle_gamma   90.00
#
_symmetry.space_group_name_H-M   'P 1'
#
loop_
_entity.id
_entity.type
_entity.pdbx_description
1 polymer ?
#
loop_
_entity_poly.entity_id
_entity_poly.type
_entity_poly.pdbx_seq_one_letter_code
_entity_poly.pdbx_strand_id
1 'polypeptide(L)'
;MLNIVYSIQPTPANTQTLMNPEFSGSFQGAMSSQVAQTDNSQTDSQSLLNMIQLLTKELASARTEIERLRVQTAHLQEQLNQQSNVSNPTNHLNPSEFPPLQNAATALLQSTPWHQPEKLQQIKDQLTAQRQQRRLQRQEAAARLLQSPSTNQGFKYIYLPTKARVPIGQIRSRLRKLGINNSRIIDIHYPDRNIVALLIHNDYEDELRQQLQRFKVTIKEDFNPCDPQVLRDPKYADRTPAEREDLAFMHHCNRIERALQYIRTPVKFAVARYFYSKG
;
A
#
# COMPACT_ATOMS: atom_id res chain seq x y z
N MET A 1 -56.99 8.17 58.29
CA MET A 1 -57.75 8.66 57.12
C MET A 1 -57.70 7.60 56.03
N LEU A 2 -58.89 7.25 55.54
CA LEU A 2 -59.27 6.44 54.36
C LEU A 2 -58.32 6.63 53.15
N ASN A 3 -58.13 5.72 52.19
CA ASN A 3 -58.68 4.39 51.86
C ASN A 3 -57.86 3.79 50.69
N ILE A 4 -57.68 2.46 50.72
CA ILE A 4 -57.97 1.45 49.65
C ILE A 4 -57.28 1.64 48.27
N VAL A 5 -56.37 0.76 47.80
CA VAL A 5 -56.44 -0.69 47.43
C VAL A 5 -56.69 -0.92 45.92
N TYR A 6 -55.68 -1.56 45.31
CA TYR A 6 -55.68 -2.64 44.29
C TYR A 6 -56.10 -2.45 42.81
N SER A 7 -55.23 -3.05 41.99
CA SER A 7 -55.50 -4.16 41.05
C SER A 7 -55.45 -3.94 39.53
N ILE A 8 -54.66 -4.84 38.95
CA ILE A 8 -54.48 -5.22 37.55
C ILE A 8 -55.66 -6.09 37.11
N GLN A 9 -56.21 -5.90 35.90
CA GLN A 9 -56.29 -6.93 34.84
C GLN A 9 -56.96 -6.43 33.53
N PRO A 10 -56.70 -7.12 32.39
CA PRO A 10 -57.05 -6.70 31.03
C PRO A 10 -58.26 -7.46 30.44
N THR A 11 -58.82 -6.99 29.32
CA THR A 11 -59.75 -7.70 28.39
C THR A 11 -60.10 -6.78 27.19
N PRO A 12 -60.68 -7.24 26.06
CA PRO A 12 -60.27 -8.29 25.14
C PRO A 12 -60.35 -7.88 23.64
N ALA A 13 -60.14 -8.86 22.75
CA ALA A 13 -60.12 -8.82 21.29
C ALA A 13 -61.46 -8.53 20.58
N ASN A 14 -61.40 -8.11 19.30
CA ASN A 14 -62.37 -8.51 18.28
C ASN A 14 -61.79 -8.53 16.86
N THR A 15 -62.20 -9.54 16.09
CA THR A 15 -61.74 -9.96 14.75
C THR A 15 -62.81 -9.67 13.70
N GLN A 16 -62.43 -9.34 12.45
CA GLN A 16 -63.05 -9.68 11.13
C GLN A 16 -62.50 -8.70 10.05
N THR A 17 -61.79 -9.06 8.96
CA THR A 17 -61.96 -9.99 7.80
C THR A 17 -62.36 -9.26 6.49
N LEU A 18 -61.47 -9.38 5.48
CA LEU A 18 -61.65 -9.35 4.00
C LEU A 18 -61.93 -8.04 3.23
N MET A 19 -61.07 -7.72 2.24
CA MET A 19 -61.38 -7.78 0.78
C MET A 19 -60.23 -7.19 -0.07
N ASN A 20 -59.78 -7.95 -1.08
CA ASN A 20 -58.93 -7.52 -2.21
C ASN A 20 -59.74 -6.70 -3.23
N PRO A 21 -59.08 -5.95 -4.12
CA PRO A 21 -59.54 -5.89 -5.51
C PRO A 21 -58.45 -6.22 -6.53
N GLU A 22 -58.85 -7.09 -7.47
CA GLU A 22 -58.21 -7.33 -8.76
C GLU A 22 -58.40 -6.10 -9.67
N PHE A 23 -57.41 -5.80 -10.52
CA PHE A 23 -57.61 -4.93 -11.68
C PHE A 23 -57.07 -5.61 -12.93
N SER A 24 -58.00 -5.99 -13.81
CA SER A 24 -57.78 -6.58 -15.12
C SER A 24 -57.93 -5.48 -16.18
N GLY A 25 -56.96 -5.35 -17.08
CA GLY A 25 -56.95 -4.37 -18.17
C GLY A 25 -56.26 -4.95 -19.39
N SER A 26 -57.05 -5.29 -20.40
CA SER A 26 -56.69 -5.92 -21.67
C SER A 26 -55.98 -4.96 -22.63
N PHE A 27 -54.98 -5.43 -23.39
CA PHE A 27 -54.63 -4.87 -24.71
C PHE A 27 -54.18 -5.99 -25.65
N GLN A 28 -54.91 -6.13 -26.77
CA GLN A 28 -54.53 -6.92 -27.94
C GLN A 28 -53.61 -6.09 -28.86
N GLY A 29 -52.62 -6.74 -29.47
CA GLY A 29 -51.95 -6.24 -30.68
C GLY A 29 -50.47 -6.61 -30.80
N ALA A 30 -50.20 -7.64 -31.62
CA ALA A 30 -49.04 -7.84 -32.50
C ALA A 30 -48.37 -9.22 -32.36
N MET A 31 -48.72 -10.14 -33.27
CA MET A 31 -47.87 -11.25 -33.66
C MET A 31 -46.68 -10.74 -34.49
N SER A 32 -45.46 -10.98 -34.03
CA SER A 32 -44.36 -11.58 -34.81
C SER A 32 -43.03 -11.40 -34.08
N SER A 33 -42.11 -12.35 -34.31
CA SER A 33 -40.70 -12.38 -33.88
C SER A 33 -40.39 -13.09 -32.55
N GLN A 34 -40.92 -14.30 -32.38
CA GLN A 34 -40.36 -15.32 -31.47
C GLN A 34 -39.59 -16.37 -32.28
N VAL A 35 -38.41 -16.02 -32.80
CA VAL A 35 -37.36 -16.98 -33.22
C VAL A 35 -36.00 -16.28 -33.10
N ALA A 36 -35.51 -16.00 -31.89
CA ALA A 36 -34.14 -15.48 -31.69
C ALA A 36 -33.58 -15.64 -30.26
N GLN A 37 -34.36 -16.10 -29.27
CA GLN A 37 -33.93 -16.10 -27.86
C GLN A 37 -33.50 -17.48 -27.32
N THR A 38 -33.61 -18.56 -28.10
CA THR A 38 -33.18 -19.90 -27.67
C THR A 38 -31.72 -20.23 -28.01
N ASP A 39 -31.12 -19.58 -29.01
CA ASP A 39 -29.76 -19.92 -29.48
C ASP A 39 -28.64 -19.34 -28.59
N ASN A 40 -28.88 -18.22 -27.91
CA ASN A 40 -27.83 -17.54 -27.13
C ASN A 40 -27.51 -18.29 -25.83
N SER A 41 -28.53 -18.78 -25.13
CA SER A 41 -28.38 -19.55 -23.89
C SER A 41 -27.71 -20.92 -24.10
N GLN A 42 -27.90 -21.51 -25.28
CA GLN A 42 -27.32 -22.80 -25.63
C GLN A 42 -25.83 -22.65 -25.98
N THR A 43 -25.45 -21.53 -26.58
CA THR A 43 -24.06 -21.17 -26.90
C THR A 43 -23.24 -20.93 -25.63
N ASP A 44 -23.82 -20.23 -24.65
CA ASP A 44 -23.17 -19.97 -23.36
C ASP A 44 -22.97 -21.25 -22.53
N SER A 45 -23.95 -22.16 -22.54
CA SER A 45 -23.85 -23.46 -21.86
C SER A 45 -22.76 -24.35 -22.47
N GLN A 46 -22.66 -24.39 -23.80
CA GLN A 46 -21.60 -25.14 -24.50
C GLN A 46 -20.21 -24.56 -24.25
N SER A 47 -20.09 -23.22 -24.20
CA SER A 47 -18.84 -22.53 -23.85
C SER A 47 -18.36 -22.90 -22.44
N LEU A 48 -19.28 -22.95 -21.48
CA LEU A 48 -19.01 -23.34 -20.09
C LEU A 48 -18.54 -24.80 -19.97
N LEU A 49 -19.19 -25.72 -20.69
CA LEU A 49 -18.78 -27.13 -20.73
C LEU A 49 -17.38 -27.30 -21.33
N ASN A 50 -17.07 -26.60 -22.42
CA ASN A 50 -15.74 -26.61 -23.03
C ASN A 50 -14.67 -26.08 -22.06
N MET A 51 -14.98 -25.03 -21.30
CA MET A 51 -14.06 -24.47 -20.29
C MET A 51 -13.82 -25.45 -19.14
N ILE A 52 -14.88 -26.09 -18.62
CA ILE A 52 -14.74 -27.10 -17.55
C ILE A 52 -13.89 -28.28 -18.03
N GLN A 53 -14.09 -28.73 -19.28
CA GLN A 53 -13.33 -29.84 -19.84
C GLN A 53 -11.85 -29.47 -20.03
N LEU A 54 -11.56 -28.23 -20.46
CA LEU A 54 -10.20 -27.71 -20.57
C LEU A 54 -9.51 -27.65 -19.21
N LEU A 55 -10.16 -27.05 -18.20
CA LEU A 55 -9.63 -26.94 -16.85
C LEU A 55 -9.41 -28.31 -16.20
N THR A 56 -10.28 -29.28 -16.47
CA THR A 56 -10.13 -30.66 -15.98
C THR A 56 -8.89 -31.33 -16.57
N LYS A 57 -8.62 -31.10 -17.87
CA LYS A 57 -7.41 -31.59 -18.54
C LYS A 57 -6.15 -30.94 -17.98
N GLU A 58 -6.19 -29.63 -17.74
CA GLU A 58 -5.06 -28.87 -17.16
C GLU A 58 -4.75 -29.31 -15.72
N LEU A 59 -5.78 -29.58 -14.91
CA LEU A 59 -5.62 -30.13 -13.57
C LEU A 59 -5.01 -31.54 -13.60
N ALA A 60 -5.38 -32.37 -14.58
CA ALA A 60 -4.78 -33.69 -14.74
C ALA A 60 -3.29 -33.59 -15.10
N SER A 61 -2.90 -32.69 -16.01
CA SER A 61 -1.48 -32.48 -16.35
C SER A 61 -0.67 -31.89 -15.19
N ALA A 62 -1.24 -30.94 -14.43
CA ALA A 62 -0.56 -30.38 -13.27
C ALA A 62 -0.29 -31.45 -12.20
N ARG A 63 -1.24 -32.38 -11.99
CA ARG A 63 -1.07 -33.48 -11.04
C ARG A 63 0.03 -34.45 -11.44
N THR A 64 0.15 -34.79 -12.73
CA THR A 64 1.22 -35.69 -13.19
C THR A 64 2.60 -35.03 -13.09
N GLU A 65 2.69 -33.72 -13.33
CA GLU A 65 3.94 -32.97 -13.18
C GLU A 65 4.38 -32.86 -11.72
N ILE A 66 3.44 -32.62 -10.80
CA ILE A 66 3.72 -32.63 -9.36
C ILE A 66 4.26 -33.99 -8.92
N GLU A 67 3.66 -35.09 -9.39
CA GLU A 67 4.12 -36.43 -9.03
C GLU A 67 5.52 -36.72 -9.59
N ARG A 68 5.80 -36.30 -10.83
CA ARG A 68 7.13 -36.41 -11.43
C ARG A 68 8.18 -35.66 -10.61
N LEU A 69 7.88 -34.43 -10.17
CA LEU A 69 8.79 -33.63 -9.34
C LEU A 69 8.99 -34.25 -7.96
N ARG A 70 7.96 -34.87 -7.37
CA ARG A 70 8.08 -35.62 -6.11
C ARG A 70 8.99 -36.84 -6.25
N VAL A 71 8.86 -37.61 -7.33
CA VAL A 71 9.76 -38.75 -7.59
C VAL A 71 11.20 -38.28 -7.79
N GLN A 72 11.42 -37.19 -8.54
CA GLN A 72 12.76 -36.65 -8.76
C GLN A 72 13.41 -36.17 -7.45
N THR A 73 12.65 -35.49 -6.59
CA THR A 73 13.15 -35.02 -5.29
C THR A 73 13.45 -36.19 -4.34
N ALA A 74 12.62 -37.23 -4.33
CA ALA A 74 12.89 -38.46 -3.57
C ALA A 74 14.19 -39.15 -4.05
N HIS A 75 14.40 -39.23 -5.36
CA HIS A 75 15.61 -39.84 -5.93
C HIS A 75 16.88 -39.05 -5.59
N LEU A 76 16.83 -37.72 -5.65
CA LEU A 76 17.96 -36.86 -5.25
C LEU A 76 18.27 -36.99 -3.75
N GLN A 77 17.24 -37.10 -2.92
CA GLN A 77 17.39 -37.32 -1.48
C GLN A 77 18.08 -38.67 -1.20
N GLU A 78 17.72 -39.71 -1.94
CA GLU A 78 18.31 -41.05 -1.80
C GLU A 78 19.76 -41.11 -2.31
N GLN A 79 20.09 -40.39 -3.39
CA GLN A 79 21.49 -40.23 -3.83
C GLN A 79 22.36 -39.54 -2.76
N LEU A 80 21.84 -38.50 -2.10
CA LEU A 80 22.55 -37.83 -1.00
C LEU A 80 22.77 -38.76 0.21
N ASN A 81 21.80 -39.61 0.54
CA ASN A 81 21.93 -40.60 1.62
C ASN A 81 22.87 -41.76 1.27
N GLN A 82 23.03 -42.11 -0.01
CA GLN A 82 24.03 -43.11 -0.42
C GLN A 82 25.45 -42.53 -0.38
N GLN A 83 25.64 -41.24 -0.67
CA GLN A 83 26.94 -40.57 -0.52
C GLN A 83 27.40 -40.47 0.94
N SER A 84 26.48 -40.39 1.91
CA SER A 84 26.84 -40.36 3.34
C SER A 84 27.16 -41.74 3.93
N ASN A 85 26.73 -42.84 3.29
CA ASN A 85 26.94 -44.21 3.79
C ASN A 85 28.17 -44.94 3.21
N VAL A 86 28.94 -44.34 2.29
CA VAL A 86 30.26 -44.87 1.87
C VAL A 86 31.36 -44.29 2.78
N SER A 87 31.25 -44.55 4.07
CA SER A 87 32.36 -44.35 5.01
C SER A 87 32.45 -45.55 5.93
N ASN A 88 33.16 -46.59 5.52
CA ASN A 88 33.73 -47.59 6.44
C ASN A 88 34.93 -48.28 5.78
N PRO A 89 35.88 -48.81 6.58
CA PRO A 89 37.24 -48.28 6.66
C PRO A 89 38.23 -49.14 5.87
N THR A 90 39.51 -48.78 5.96
CA THR A 90 40.69 -49.54 5.50
C THR A 90 40.96 -49.50 4.00
N ASN A 91 41.81 -48.56 3.58
CA ASN A 91 43.02 -48.91 2.84
C ASN A 91 44.06 -47.77 2.91
N HIS A 92 45.28 -48.19 3.26
CA HIS A 92 46.51 -47.42 3.33
C HIS A 92 46.75 -46.54 2.12
N LEU A 93 46.83 -45.21 2.29
CA LEU A 93 47.69 -44.36 1.47
C LEU A 93 48.26 -43.20 2.31
N ASN A 94 49.56 -42.97 2.11
CA ASN A 94 50.49 -42.15 2.89
C ASN A 94 50.01 -40.74 3.25
N PRO A 95 50.26 -40.26 4.49
CA PRO A 95 49.88 -38.92 4.94
C PRO A 95 51.01 -37.90 4.76
N SER A 96 51.61 -37.77 3.57
CA SER A 96 52.80 -36.92 3.41
C SER A 96 52.84 -35.94 2.23
N GLU A 97 51.72 -35.63 1.57
CA GLU A 97 51.76 -34.75 0.39
C GLU A 97 50.78 -33.56 0.39
N PHE A 98 50.17 -33.23 1.52
CA PHE A 98 49.49 -31.94 1.67
C PHE A 98 49.91 -31.25 2.98
N PRO A 99 50.36 -29.99 2.93
CA PRO A 99 50.64 -29.25 4.15
C PRO A 99 49.31 -29.07 4.92
N PRO A 100 49.29 -29.26 6.25
CA PRO A 100 48.07 -29.12 7.02
C PRO A 100 47.70 -27.63 7.08
N LEU A 101 46.76 -27.19 6.24
CA LEU A 101 46.05 -25.92 6.41
C LEU A 101 45.02 -26.04 7.56
N GLN A 102 45.37 -26.70 8.65
CA GLN A 102 44.46 -27.01 9.77
C GLN A 102 44.25 -25.88 10.76
N ASN A 103 44.91 -24.73 10.57
CA ASN A 103 44.77 -23.58 11.47
C ASN A 103 44.09 -22.37 10.81
N ALA A 104 44.35 -22.11 9.52
CA ALA A 104 43.76 -20.97 8.83
C ALA A 104 42.33 -21.25 8.33
N ALA A 105 42.05 -22.45 7.81
CA ALA A 105 40.73 -22.80 7.30
C ALA A 105 39.68 -22.91 8.43
N THR A 106 40.05 -23.47 9.58
CA THR A 106 39.22 -23.58 10.79
C THR A 106 38.98 -22.21 11.44
N ALA A 107 39.99 -21.34 11.49
CA ALA A 107 39.82 -19.97 11.96
C ALA A 107 38.91 -19.14 11.02
N LEU A 108 39.05 -19.30 9.70
CA LEU A 108 38.19 -18.65 8.71
C LEU A 108 36.76 -19.21 8.74
N LEU A 109 36.56 -20.52 8.91
CA LEU A 109 35.24 -21.15 9.07
C LEU A 109 34.55 -20.73 10.37
N GLN A 110 35.25 -20.69 11.50
CA GLN A 110 34.72 -20.19 12.78
C GLN A 110 34.39 -18.67 12.76
N SER A 111 35.05 -17.93 11.88
CA SER A 111 34.77 -16.50 11.65
C SER A 111 33.57 -16.24 10.72
N THR A 112 33.07 -17.26 10.01
CA THR A 112 31.90 -17.07 9.15
C THR A 112 30.63 -16.88 9.98
N PRO A 113 29.73 -15.94 9.59
CA PRO A 113 28.57 -15.57 10.41
C PRO A 113 27.63 -16.74 10.74
N TRP A 114 27.67 -17.80 9.93
CA TRP A 114 26.80 -18.97 10.01
C TRP A 114 27.21 -20.00 11.08
N HIS A 115 28.43 -19.91 11.63
CA HIS A 115 28.91 -20.80 12.69
C HIS A 115 28.76 -20.20 14.11
N GLN A 116 28.14 -19.02 14.23
CA GLN A 116 27.86 -18.37 15.52
C GLN A 116 26.35 -18.40 15.81
N PRO A 117 25.87 -19.33 16.67
CA PRO A 117 24.44 -19.51 16.92
C PRO A 117 23.77 -18.26 17.49
N GLU A 118 24.49 -17.47 18.29
CA GLU A 118 23.99 -16.20 18.83
C GLU A 118 23.77 -15.14 17.74
N LYS A 119 24.69 -14.99 16.78
CA LYS A 119 24.49 -14.05 15.65
C LYS A 119 23.33 -14.47 14.78
N LEU A 120 23.19 -15.78 14.52
CA LEU A 120 22.04 -16.33 13.81
C LEU A 120 20.72 -16.04 14.53
N GLN A 121 20.70 -16.21 15.85
CA GLN A 121 19.53 -15.91 16.67
C GLN A 121 19.20 -14.40 16.66
N GLN A 122 20.20 -13.53 16.81
CA GLN A 122 20.02 -12.07 16.69
C GLN A 122 19.46 -11.66 15.33
N ILE A 123 19.96 -12.24 14.23
CA ILE A 123 19.46 -11.99 12.88
C ILE A 123 18.00 -12.45 12.77
N LYS A 124 17.67 -13.64 13.28
CA LYS A 124 16.31 -14.18 13.27
C LYS A 124 15.34 -13.30 14.08
N ASP A 125 15.76 -12.84 15.25
CA ASP A 125 14.97 -11.97 16.12
C ASP A 125 14.74 -10.60 15.45
N GLN A 126 15.78 -10.03 14.84
CA GLN A 126 15.68 -8.78 14.08
C GLN A 126 14.71 -8.92 12.89
N LEU A 127 14.79 -10.02 12.13
CA LEU A 127 13.89 -10.29 11.02
C LEU A 127 12.44 -10.46 11.49
N THR A 128 12.24 -11.13 12.62
CA THR A 128 10.92 -11.35 13.23
C THR A 128 10.33 -10.04 13.71
N ALA A 129 11.10 -9.22 14.42
CA ALA A 129 10.69 -7.89 14.87
C ALA A 129 10.32 -6.98 13.68
N GLN A 130 11.14 -6.97 12.62
CA GLN A 130 10.85 -6.19 11.41
C GLN A 130 9.57 -6.67 10.70
N ARG A 131 9.31 -7.99 10.67
CA ARG A 131 8.07 -8.55 10.12
C ARG A 131 6.87 -8.14 10.96
N GLN A 132 6.95 -8.19 12.29
CA GLN A 132 5.90 -7.73 13.19
C GLN A 132 5.60 -6.25 13.00
N GLN A 133 6.62 -5.40 12.93
CA GLN A 133 6.44 -3.96 12.70
C GLN A 133 5.75 -3.68 11.36
N ARG A 134 6.15 -4.37 10.28
CA ARG A 134 5.46 -4.26 8.97
C ARG A 134 4.01 -4.72 9.04
N ARG A 135 3.71 -5.77 9.82
CA ARG A 135 2.35 -6.26 10.02
C ARG A 135 1.48 -5.21 10.71
N LEU A 136 1.97 -4.60 11.79
CA LEU A 136 1.26 -3.53 12.50
C LEU A 136 1.00 -2.33 11.58
N GLN A 137 2.00 -1.88 10.82
CA GLN A 137 1.83 -0.79 9.84
C GLN A 137 0.78 -1.11 8.78
N ARG A 138 0.72 -2.36 8.30
CA ARG A 138 -0.29 -2.80 7.32
C ARG A 138 -1.69 -2.85 7.94
N GLN A 139 -1.80 -3.34 9.17
CA GLN A 139 -3.07 -3.36 9.90
C GLN A 139 -3.60 -1.94 10.13
N GLU A 140 -2.73 -1.02 10.54
CA GLU A 140 -3.09 0.38 10.72
C GLU A 140 -3.50 1.03 9.39
N ALA A 141 -2.76 0.77 8.30
CA ALA A 141 -3.15 1.26 6.97
C ALA A 141 -4.50 0.70 6.50
N ALA A 142 -4.79 -0.58 6.76
CA ALA A 142 -6.07 -1.19 6.45
C ALA A 142 -7.22 -0.63 7.31
N ALA A 143 -6.98 -0.42 8.61
CA ALA A 143 -7.96 0.19 9.50
C ALA A 143 -8.36 1.59 9.02
N ARG A 144 -7.39 2.41 8.58
CA ARG A 144 -7.66 3.74 8.03
C ARG A 144 -8.54 3.73 6.77
N LEU A 145 -8.53 2.65 5.98
CA LEU A 145 -9.42 2.51 4.83
C LEU A 145 -10.88 2.27 5.25
N LEU A 146 -11.09 1.61 6.39
CA LEU A 146 -12.41 1.27 6.92
C LEU A 146 -12.97 2.35 7.86
N GLN A 147 -12.15 3.32 8.26
CA GLN A 147 -12.59 4.46 9.04
C GLN A 147 -13.48 5.38 8.20
N SER A 148 -14.45 6.01 8.85
CA SER A 148 -15.24 7.06 8.21
C SER A 148 -14.31 8.16 7.67
N PRO A 149 -14.63 8.75 6.50
CA PRO A 149 -13.87 9.88 5.99
C PRO A 149 -13.80 10.99 7.05
N SER A 150 -12.59 11.49 7.31
CA SER A 150 -12.38 12.66 8.16
C SER A 150 -13.22 13.84 7.69
N THR A 151 -13.70 14.66 8.62
CA THR A 151 -14.43 15.89 8.32
C THR A 151 -13.54 16.95 7.65
N ASN A 152 -12.22 16.87 7.83
CA ASN A 152 -11.23 17.77 7.23
C ASN A 152 -10.58 17.11 6.00
N GLN A 153 -11.39 16.65 5.05
CA GLN A 153 -10.86 16.15 3.76
C GLN A 153 -10.13 17.28 3.04
N GLY A 154 -8.89 17.03 2.64
CA GLY A 154 -8.13 18.00 1.89
C GLY A 154 -6.63 17.71 1.86
N PHE A 155 -5.94 18.62 1.20
CA PHE A 155 -4.50 18.57 1.05
C PHE A 155 -3.86 19.88 1.47
N LYS A 156 -2.68 19.79 2.07
CA LYS A 156 -1.95 20.96 2.54
C LYS A 156 -0.47 20.85 2.18
N TYR A 157 0.11 21.98 1.84
CA TYR A 157 1.55 22.13 1.76
C TYR A 157 2.11 22.53 3.12
N ILE A 158 3.09 21.77 3.60
CA ILE A 158 3.92 22.13 4.76
C ILE A 158 5.27 22.61 4.23
N TYR A 159 5.69 23.78 4.69
CA TYR A 159 6.96 24.39 4.28
C TYR A 159 8.03 24.19 5.34
N LEU A 160 9.14 23.58 4.93
CA LEU A 160 10.29 23.30 5.78
C LEU A 160 11.49 24.15 5.33
N PRO A 161 12.20 24.81 6.27
CA PRO A 161 13.44 25.47 5.96
C PRO A 161 14.52 24.42 5.67
N THR A 162 15.32 24.70 4.64
CA THR A 162 16.43 23.86 4.21
C THR A 162 17.68 24.71 4.03
N LYS A 163 18.82 24.18 4.48
CA LYS A 163 20.11 24.88 4.37
C LYS A 163 20.65 24.90 2.93
N ALA A 164 20.30 23.88 2.16
CA ALA A 164 20.73 23.73 0.78
C ALA A 164 19.69 22.93 0.00
N ARG A 165 19.57 23.23 -1.30
CA ARG A 165 18.78 22.43 -2.22
C ARG A 165 19.46 21.10 -2.45
N VAL A 166 18.73 20.01 -2.20
CA VAL A 166 19.22 18.64 -2.46
C VAL A 166 18.23 17.89 -3.35
N PRO A 167 18.67 16.86 -4.10
CA PRO A 167 17.77 16.06 -4.92
C PRO A 167 16.58 15.52 -4.11
N ILE A 168 15.39 15.45 -4.73
CA ILE A 168 14.16 15.01 -4.06
C ILE A 168 14.32 13.60 -3.45
N GLY A 169 15.07 12.71 -4.13
CA GLY A 169 15.40 11.40 -3.59
C GLY A 169 16.15 11.46 -2.25
N GLN A 170 17.09 12.40 -2.09
CA GLN A 170 17.80 12.60 -0.83
C GLN A 170 16.88 13.16 0.26
N ILE A 171 15.94 14.07 -0.07
CA ILE A 171 14.92 14.52 0.88
C ILE A 171 14.12 13.33 1.37
N ARG A 172 13.59 12.48 0.47
CA ARG A 172 12.86 11.27 0.84
C ARG A 172 13.69 10.32 1.72
N SER A 173 14.99 10.16 1.44
CA SER A 173 15.88 9.36 2.30
C SER A 173 16.06 9.99 3.69
N ARG A 174 16.20 11.31 3.79
CA ARG A 174 16.34 12.03 5.07
C ARG A 174 15.05 11.96 5.89
N LEU A 175 13.89 12.20 5.28
CA LEU A 175 12.59 12.07 5.94
C LEU A 175 12.38 10.66 6.48
N ARG A 176 12.76 9.62 5.72
CA ARG A 176 12.71 8.23 6.21
C ARG A 176 13.61 7.99 7.42
N LYS A 177 14.81 8.60 7.46
CA LYS A 177 15.71 8.52 8.63
C LYS A 177 15.12 9.19 9.87
N LEU A 178 14.28 10.20 9.69
CA LEU A 178 13.50 10.84 10.76
C LEU A 178 12.24 10.04 11.15
N GLY A 179 12.01 8.86 10.56
CA GLY A 179 10.83 8.04 10.82
C GLY A 179 9.56 8.51 10.11
N ILE A 180 9.66 9.50 9.22
CA ILE A 180 8.52 10.02 8.45
C ILE A 180 8.18 9.04 7.32
N ASN A 181 6.90 8.75 7.15
CA ASN A 181 6.44 7.80 6.15
C ASN A 181 6.35 8.44 4.76
N ASN A 182 7.27 8.09 3.88
CA ASN A 182 7.31 8.59 2.50
C ASN A 182 6.05 8.28 1.67
N SER A 183 5.25 7.26 2.03
CA SER A 183 4.00 6.97 1.31
C SER A 183 2.89 7.97 1.60
N ARG A 184 2.98 8.70 2.72
CA ARG A 184 2.03 9.75 3.13
C ARG A 184 2.37 11.11 2.50
N ILE A 185 3.59 11.27 1.98
CA ILE A 185 4.03 12.48 1.28
C ILE A 185 3.73 12.35 -0.22
N ILE A 186 2.78 13.13 -0.68
CA ILE A 186 2.20 13.08 -2.02
C ILE A 186 3.14 13.69 -3.05
N ASP A 187 3.66 14.89 -2.76
CA ASP A 187 4.59 15.64 -3.61
C ASP A 187 5.67 16.32 -2.76
N ILE A 188 6.82 16.56 -3.39
CA ILE A 188 7.93 17.32 -2.82
C ILE A 188 8.48 18.24 -3.90
N HIS A 189 8.44 19.54 -3.66
CA HIS A 189 9.07 20.51 -4.55
C HIS A 189 9.70 21.67 -3.75
N TYR A 190 10.36 22.57 -4.47
CA TYR A 190 11.06 23.70 -3.91
C TYR A 190 10.44 24.99 -4.44
N PRO A 191 9.60 25.68 -3.64
CA PRO A 191 9.05 26.98 -4.03
C PRO A 191 10.11 28.09 -3.99
N ASP A 192 11.11 27.98 -3.11
CA ASP A 192 12.25 28.90 -2.98
C ASP A 192 13.57 28.11 -2.75
N ARG A 193 14.72 28.78 -2.77
CA ARG A 193 16.07 28.20 -2.65
C ARG A 193 16.29 27.47 -1.33
N ASN A 194 15.71 27.97 -0.24
CA ASN A 194 15.88 27.47 1.12
C ASN A 194 14.58 26.92 1.73
N ILE A 195 13.56 26.67 0.91
CA ILE A 195 12.27 26.12 1.37
C ILE A 195 11.95 24.87 0.59
N VAL A 196 11.58 23.80 1.30
CA VAL A 196 10.96 22.60 0.73
C VAL A 196 9.48 22.62 1.05
N ALA A 197 8.65 22.40 0.04
CA ALA A 197 7.22 22.17 0.19
C ALA A 197 6.94 20.67 0.18
N LEU A 198 6.22 20.18 1.19
CA LEU A 198 5.72 18.81 1.27
C LEU A 198 4.20 18.82 1.14
N LEU A 199 3.66 18.13 0.14
CA LEU A 199 2.23 17.94 -0.01
C LEU A 199 1.77 16.72 0.81
N ILE A 200 0.79 16.92 1.68
CA ILE A 200 0.22 15.86 2.53
C ILE A 200 -1.31 15.92 2.56
N HIS A 201 -1.92 14.84 3.04
CA HIS A 201 -3.33 14.87 3.45
C HIS A 201 -3.48 15.56 4.81
N ASN A 202 -4.57 16.30 5.02
CA ASN A 202 -4.80 17.04 6.26
C ASN A 202 -4.79 16.14 7.50
N ASP A 203 -5.35 14.93 7.43
CA ASP A 203 -5.32 13.96 8.54
C ASP A 203 -3.91 13.53 8.98
N TYR A 204 -2.88 13.76 8.16
CA TYR A 204 -1.49 13.44 8.49
C TYR A 204 -0.73 14.66 9.04
N GLU A 205 -1.34 15.84 9.05
CA GLU A 205 -0.69 17.09 9.46
C GLU A 205 -0.15 17.03 10.89
N ASP A 206 -0.99 16.61 11.84
CA ASP A 206 -0.61 16.54 13.26
C ASP A 206 0.47 15.49 13.52
N GLU A 207 0.35 14.32 12.89
CA GLU A 207 1.36 13.25 12.98
C GLU A 207 2.71 13.73 12.45
N LEU A 208 2.72 14.42 11.29
CA LEU A 208 3.93 14.96 10.70
C LEU A 208 4.52 16.10 11.54
N ARG A 209 3.69 17.01 12.07
CA ARG A 209 4.14 18.08 12.97
C ARG A 209 4.84 17.50 14.20
N GLN A 210 4.23 16.50 14.84
CA GLN A 210 4.80 15.85 16.02
C GLN A 210 6.13 15.16 15.70
N GLN A 211 6.20 14.46 14.56
CA GLN A 211 7.44 13.81 14.10
C GLN A 211 8.56 14.82 13.84
N LEU A 212 8.26 15.95 13.20
CA LEU A 212 9.24 17.02 12.94
C LEU A 212 9.69 17.73 14.21
N GLN A 213 8.74 18.01 15.12
CA GLN A 213 9.01 18.66 16.41
C GLN A 213 9.93 17.82 17.29
N ARG A 214 9.78 16.49 17.27
CA ARG A 214 10.67 15.56 17.96
C ARG A 214 12.15 15.79 17.62
N PHE A 215 12.46 16.19 16.39
CA PHE A 215 13.81 16.48 15.91
C PHE A 215 14.13 17.98 15.86
N LYS A 216 13.31 18.83 16.48
CA LYS A 216 13.44 20.30 16.50
C LYS A 216 13.49 20.93 15.10
N VAL A 217 12.82 20.30 14.13
CA VAL A 217 12.66 20.89 12.79
C VAL A 217 11.54 21.91 12.86
N THR A 218 11.83 23.15 12.50
CA THR A 218 10.85 24.23 12.46
C THR A 218 10.00 24.13 11.19
N ILE A 219 8.70 24.40 11.33
CA ILE A 219 7.77 24.51 10.21
C ILE A 219 7.54 26.00 9.96
N LYS A 220 7.56 26.42 8.69
CA LYS A 220 7.30 27.80 8.29
C LYS A 220 5.84 27.95 7.91
N GLU A 221 5.01 28.37 8.86
CA GLU A 221 3.56 28.53 8.66
C GLU A 221 3.23 29.76 7.78
N ASP A 222 4.01 30.86 7.91
CA ASP A 222 3.74 32.14 7.21
C ASP A 222 4.34 32.22 5.81
N PHE A 223 4.67 31.09 5.18
CA PHE A 223 5.24 31.11 3.84
C PHE A 223 4.15 31.20 2.76
N ASN A 224 4.12 32.33 2.05
CA ASN A 224 3.28 32.50 0.86
C ASN A 224 4.10 32.20 -0.42
N PRO A 225 3.77 31.16 -1.21
CA PRO A 225 4.49 30.83 -2.44
C PRO A 225 4.29 31.86 -3.56
N CYS A 226 3.28 32.72 -3.46
CA CYS A 226 2.96 33.76 -4.43
C CYS A 226 3.55 35.14 -4.04
N ASP A 227 4.26 35.24 -2.92
CA ASP A 227 4.88 36.50 -2.49
C ASP A 227 5.94 36.97 -3.51
N PRO A 228 5.92 38.25 -3.93
CA PRO A 228 6.96 38.86 -4.78
C PRO A 228 8.40 38.57 -4.34
N GLN A 229 8.63 38.44 -3.03
CA GLN A 229 9.95 38.19 -2.43
C GLN A 229 10.51 36.79 -2.68
N VAL A 230 9.64 35.84 -3.09
CA VAL A 230 10.04 34.47 -3.48
C VAL A 230 10.80 34.49 -4.81
N LEU A 231 10.46 35.41 -5.71
CA LEU A 231 11.04 35.48 -7.04
C LEU A 231 12.37 36.26 -7.04
N ARG A 232 13.46 35.64 -6.57
CA ARG A 232 14.79 36.27 -6.40
C ARG A 232 15.73 36.19 -7.61
N ASP A 233 15.19 35.91 -8.79
CA ASP A 233 16.01 35.87 -10.00
C ASP A 233 16.36 37.30 -10.43
N PRO A 234 17.64 37.63 -10.66
CA PRO A 234 18.05 38.94 -11.19
C PRO A 234 17.27 39.39 -12.43
N LYS A 235 16.77 38.44 -13.24
CA LYS A 235 15.93 38.73 -14.41
C LYS A 235 14.67 39.54 -14.08
N TYR A 236 14.16 39.46 -12.85
CA TYR A 236 12.95 40.15 -12.42
C TYR A 236 13.25 41.28 -11.41
N ALA A 237 14.52 41.69 -11.28
CA ALA A 237 14.91 42.75 -10.34
C ALA A 237 14.23 44.09 -10.67
N ASP A 238 14.06 44.38 -11.97
CA ASP A 238 13.49 45.65 -12.46
C ASP A 238 11.95 45.64 -12.51
N ARG A 239 11.32 44.52 -12.15
CA ARG A 239 9.86 44.33 -12.24
C ARG A 239 9.17 44.94 -11.02
N THR A 240 7.97 45.48 -11.24
CA THR A 240 7.13 45.99 -10.14
C THR A 240 6.72 44.86 -9.19
N PRO A 241 6.40 45.15 -7.92
CA PRO A 241 5.94 44.13 -6.98
C PRO A 241 4.70 43.36 -7.47
N ALA A 242 3.75 44.06 -8.11
CA ALA A 242 2.54 43.44 -8.67
C ALA A 242 2.86 42.46 -9.82
N GLU A 243 3.71 42.86 -10.76
CA GLU A 243 4.15 41.95 -11.84
C GLU A 243 4.88 40.72 -11.29
N ARG A 244 5.65 40.88 -10.20
CA ARG A 244 6.35 39.78 -9.54
C ARG A 244 5.38 38.84 -8.81
N GLU A 245 4.30 39.37 -8.25
CA GLU A 245 3.22 38.58 -7.65
C GLU A 245 2.54 37.70 -8.71
N ASP A 246 2.15 38.30 -9.84
CA ASP A 246 1.52 37.57 -10.96
C ASP A 246 2.44 36.47 -11.50
N LEU A 247 3.73 36.76 -11.66
CA LEU A 247 4.73 35.77 -12.07
C LEU A 247 4.92 34.68 -11.02
N ALA A 248 4.96 35.03 -9.73
CA ALA A 248 5.07 34.05 -8.65
C ALA A 248 3.85 33.12 -8.61
N PHE A 249 2.66 33.66 -8.82
CA PHE A 249 1.41 32.91 -8.95
C PHE A 249 1.47 31.96 -10.16
N MET A 250 1.87 32.45 -11.35
CA MET A 250 2.06 31.58 -12.51
C MET A 250 3.06 30.45 -12.24
N HIS A 251 4.19 30.74 -11.58
CA HIS A 251 5.15 29.71 -11.21
C HIS A 251 4.59 28.73 -10.18
N HIS A 252 3.74 29.17 -9.26
CA HIS A 252 3.05 28.31 -8.32
C HIS A 252 2.10 27.34 -9.04
N CYS A 253 1.25 27.84 -9.94
CA CYS A 253 0.36 27.02 -10.77
C CYS A 253 1.14 25.98 -11.60
N ASN A 254 2.21 26.41 -12.27
CA ASN A 254 3.10 25.52 -13.02
C ASN A 254 3.70 24.41 -12.14
N ARG A 255 4.07 24.70 -10.89
CA ARG A 255 4.60 23.69 -9.95
C ARG A 255 3.51 22.68 -9.57
N ILE A 256 2.29 23.12 -9.31
CA ILE A 256 1.15 22.24 -9.02
C ILE A 256 0.85 21.34 -10.21
N GLU A 257 0.81 21.90 -11.42
CA GLU A 257 0.57 21.14 -12.65
C GLU A 257 1.62 20.06 -12.87
N ARG A 258 2.91 20.41 -12.67
CA ARG A 258 4.01 19.45 -12.71
C ARG A 258 3.88 18.38 -11.62
N ALA A 259 3.49 18.75 -10.40
CA ALA A 259 3.27 17.78 -9.32
C ALA A 259 2.20 16.76 -9.74
N LEU A 260 1.10 17.20 -10.34
CA LEU A 260 0.02 16.32 -10.82
C LEU A 260 0.48 15.32 -11.90
N GLN A 261 1.55 15.60 -12.65
CA GLN A 261 2.10 14.65 -13.63
C GLN A 261 2.74 13.44 -12.95
N TYR A 262 3.33 13.62 -11.77
CA TYR A 262 4.07 12.57 -11.04
C TYR A 262 3.27 11.92 -9.90
N ILE A 263 2.21 12.57 -9.42
CA ILE A 263 1.31 12.01 -8.42
C ILE A 263 0.60 10.77 -8.99
N ARG A 264 0.54 9.71 -8.18
CA ARG A 264 -0.11 8.44 -8.56
C ARG A 264 -1.61 8.64 -8.78
N THR A 265 -2.14 7.94 -9.79
CA THR A 265 -3.54 8.03 -10.25
C THR A 265 -4.60 8.02 -9.13
N PRO A 266 -4.53 7.15 -8.09
CA PRO A 266 -5.57 7.10 -7.06
C PRO A 266 -5.76 8.41 -6.29
N VAL A 267 -4.69 9.17 -6.09
CA VAL A 267 -4.70 10.42 -5.30
C VAL A 267 -4.70 11.66 -6.20
N LYS A 268 -4.20 11.54 -7.44
CA LYS A 268 -4.06 12.63 -8.42
C LYS A 268 -5.34 13.44 -8.61
N PHE A 269 -6.46 12.76 -8.88
CA PHE A 269 -7.73 13.45 -9.15
C PHE A 269 -8.33 14.11 -7.90
N ALA A 270 -8.08 13.56 -6.71
CA ALA A 270 -8.49 14.19 -5.47
C ALA A 270 -7.72 15.50 -5.23
N VAL A 271 -6.39 15.47 -5.42
CA VAL A 271 -5.51 16.63 -5.29
C VAL A 271 -5.90 17.71 -6.31
N ALA A 272 -6.08 17.33 -7.58
CA ALA A 272 -6.46 18.27 -8.63
C ALA A 272 -7.79 18.96 -8.33
N ARG A 273 -8.84 18.20 -7.96
CA ARG A 273 -10.15 18.76 -7.60
C ARG A 273 -10.07 19.70 -6.41
N TYR A 274 -9.28 19.36 -5.40
CA TYR A 274 -9.11 20.19 -4.21
C TYR A 274 -8.45 21.53 -4.53
N PHE A 275 -7.36 21.53 -5.30
CA PHE A 275 -6.69 22.79 -5.66
C PHE A 275 -7.50 23.60 -6.68
N TYR A 276 -8.27 22.96 -7.56
CA TYR A 276 -9.17 23.66 -8.47
C TYR A 276 -10.32 24.37 -7.75
N SER A 277 -10.86 23.80 -6.66
CA SER A 277 -11.94 24.45 -5.90
C SER A 277 -11.48 25.52 -4.91
N LYS A 278 -10.17 25.58 -4.62
CA LYS A 278 -9.54 26.54 -3.72
C LYS A 278 -8.84 27.69 -4.44
N GLY A 279 -8.61 27.55 -5.74
CA GLY A 279 -8.00 28.54 -6.63
C GLY A 279 -9.04 29.46 -7.25
#